data_AF-L0NC98-F1
#
_entry.id   AF-L0NC98-F1
#
_cell.length_a   1.000
_cell.length_b   1.000
_cell.length_c   1.000
_cell.angle_alpha   90.00
_cell.angle_beta   90.00
_cell.angle_gamma   90.00
#
_symmetry.space_group_name_H-M   'P 1'
#
loop_
_entity.id
_entity.type
_entity.pdbx_description
1 polymer ?
#
loop_
_entity_poly.entity_id
_entity_poly.type
_entity_poly.pdbx_seq_one_letter_code
_entity_poly.pdbx_strand_id
1 'polypeptide(L)'
;MQAKVEAFITRWQGQEGGQERANYALFLTELTDLLGLPHPDPASATTEGNDYVFERVVKEVARDGSTSYKRIDLYKKDCFVLEAKQSRLAGEKQIADAPQLPGMESSPRGRRASANRSWDVLMMNARAQAENYVRLLPASHEPPPFVLVCDVGHAIEVYANFRRDGKAYDQFPDRRSFRIYLEDLRDEKVRHRLKAIWTDPVSLDPSRHAAKVTREIAARIAKVSQALEKSGYPTEEVAMFLMRMLFTMFAEDVELLPKDCFKELLKDCAEKPEIFPGMMEDLWRAMDEGGFTATIREKVKRFNGEFFKNRRALKLAREEIGELLAAANHDWKDVEPAIFGTFLEQALDPADRRKLGAHYTPRAYVERLVIATVIDPLRAEWDAARSTADRQKSEGKAEAAIRTVRAFHEKLCETRVLDPACGTGNFLYVSLELMKRLEGEVLEALVNLGGQEGLALESHTVDPHQFLGIEVNPRAAAIAELVLWIGHLQWHFRNRGVAPSEPILKAFKNIQNMDAVLKWDGYPVPKVVDGVETYPNPRRPDWPKADYIVGNPPFVSNRKMRSLLGDGYVDALKLAYPEFN
;
A
#
# COMPACT_ATOMS: atom_id res chain seq x y z
N MET A 1 -31.96 -14.62 -9.00
CA MET A 1 -30.73 -13.95 -9.45
C MET A 1 -29.93 -14.84 -10.40
N GLN A 2 -29.53 -16.06 -9.99
CA GLN A 2 -28.71 -16.96 -10.82
C GLN A 2 -29.24 -17.16 -12.25
N ALA A 3 -30.53 -17.46 -12.43
CA ALA A 3 -31.11 -17.63 -13.77
C ALA A 3 -31.02 -16.39 -14.67
N LYS A 4 -31.07 -15.17 -14.09
CA LYS A 4 -30.87 -13.91 -14.83
C LYS A 4 -29.41 -13.75 -15.26
N VAL A 5 -28.47 -14.15 -14.40
CA VAL A 5 -27.02 -14.15 -14.71
C VAL A 5 -26.75 -15.10 -15.86
N GLU A 6 -27.25 -16.34 -15.80
CA GLU A 6 -27.06 -17.31 -16.90
C GLU A 6 -27.66 -16.81 -18.21
N ALA A 7 -28.89 -16.25 -18.18
CA ALA A 7 -29.53 -15.69 -19.36
C ALA A 7 -28.72 -14.52 -19.98
N PHE A 8 -28.17 -13.64 -19.13
CA PHE A 8 -27.30 -12.54 -19.58
C PHE A 8 -26.01 -13.06 -20.22
N ILE A 9 -25.34 -14.03 -19.56
CA ILE A 9 -24.12 -14.65 -20.08
C ILE A 9 -24.41 -15.31 -21.43
N THR A 10 -25.44 -16.16 -21.53
CA THR A 10 -25.79 -16.86 -22.78
C THR A 10 -26.13 -15.89 -23.92
N ARG A 11 -26.78 -14.76 -23.62
CA ARG A 11 -27.16 -13.77 -24.63
C ARG A 11 -25.95 -13.09 -25.27
N TRP A 12 -24.96 -12.75 -24.46
CA TRP A 12 -23.84 -11.91 -24.87
C TRP A 12 -22.55 -12.68 -25.17
N GLN A 13 -22.38 -13.85 -24.58
CA GLN A 13 -21.23 -14.71 -24.82
C GLN A 13 -21.35 -15.39 -26.18
N GLY A 14 -20.34 -15.21 -27.05
CA GLY A 14 -20.26 -15.88 -28.37
C GLY A 14 -20.94 -15.14 -29.53
N GLN A 15 -21.36 -13.87 -29.33
CA GLN A 15 -21.84 -13.01 -30.41
C GLN A 15 -20.64 -12.51 -31.26
N GLU A 16 -20.28 -13.25 -32.31
CA GLU A 16 -19.19 -12.86 -33.23
C GLU A 16 -19.62 -11.70 -34.17
N GLY A 17 -18.75 -10.70 -34.33
CA GLY A 17 -18.78 -9.80 -35.49
C GLY A 17 -19.80 -8.65 -35.51
N GLY A 18 -20.38 -8.26 -34.37
CA GLY A 18 -21.26 -7.08 -34.29
C GLY A 18 -20.53 -5.74 -34.49
N GLN A 19 -21.25 -4.70 -34.94
CA GLN A 19 -20.70 -3.33 -34.96
C GLN A 19 -20.61 -2.78 -33.52
N GLU A 20 -19.39 -2.47 -33.07
CA GLU A 20 -19.08 -1.96 -31.72
C GLU A 20 -20.08 -0.91 -31.23
N ARG A 21 -20.32 0.11 -32.08
CA ARG A 21 -21.21 1.26 -31.77
C ARG A 21 -22.68 0.91 -31.58
N ALA A 22 -23.16 -0.21 -32.10
CA ALA A 22 -24.57 -0.57 -32.03
C ALA A 22 -24.93 -1.34 -30.75
N ASN A 23 -23.95 -2.03 -30.14
CA ASN A 23 -24.22 -3.04 -29.12
C ASN A 23 -23.83 -2.63 -27.69
N TYR A 24 -22.86 -1.73 -27.52
CA TYR A 24 -22.35 -1.41 -26.17
C TYR A 24 -23.43 -0.79 -25.27
N ALA A 25 -24.26 0.11 -25.80
CA ALA A 25 -25.30 0.76 -25.02
C ALA A 25 -26.37 -0.25 -24.55
N LEU A 26 -26.74 -1.18 -25.42
CA LEU A 26 -27.67 -2.26 -25.08
C LEU A 26 -27.07 -3.22 -24.04
N PHE A 27 -25.82 -3.64 -24.23
CA PHE A 27 -25.09 -4.51 -23.30
C PHE A 27 -25.01 -3.87 -21.90
N LEU A 28 -24.60 -2.61 -21.82
CA LEU A 28 -24.44 -1.91 -20.54
C LEU A 28 -25.79 -1.64 -19.87
N THR A 29 -26.85 -1.39 -20.63
CA THR A 29 -28.22 -1.26 -20.09
C THR A 29 -28.69 -2.57 -19.48
N GLU A 30 -28.55 -3.69 -20.20
CA GLU A 30 -28.91 -5.01 -19.68
C GLU A 30 -28.03 -5.44 -18.49
N LEU A 31 -26.76 -5.01 -18.46
CA LEU A 31 -25.89 -5.19 -17.31
C LEU A 31 -26.40 -4.40 -16.09
N THR A 32 -26.81 -3.15 -16.28
CA THR A 32 -27.42 -2.37 -15.18
C THR A 32 -28.72 -3.00 -14.67
N ASP A 33 -29.55 -3.57 -15.55
CA ASP A 33 -30.74 -4.33 -15.15
C ASP A 33 -30.40 -5.58 -14.34
N LEU A 34 -29.39 -6.34 -14.77
CA LEU A 34 -28.91 -7.51 -14.05
C LEU A 34 -28.44 -7.14 -12.64
N LEU A 35 -27.75 -6.01 -12.52
CA LEU A 35 -27.22 -5.50 -11.26
C LEU A 35 -28.28 -4.72 -10.44
N GLY A 36 -29.46 -4.43 -10.99
CA GLY A 36 -30.49 -3.63 -10.33
C GLY A 36 -30.03 -2.19 -10.08
N LEU A 37 -29.34 -1.60 -11.04
CA LEU A 37 -28.80 -0.24 -11.02
C LEU A 37 -29.69 0.69 -11.85
N PRO A 38 -29.69 2.01 -11.57
CA PRO A 38 -30.38 2.98 -12.43
C PRO A 38 -29.78 2.97 -13.84
N HIS A 39 -30.60 3.33 -14.83
CA HIS A 39 -30.15 3.51 -16.21
C HIS A 39 -29.53 4.89 -16.43
N PRO A 40 -28.66 5.06 -17.44
CA PRO A 40 -28.20 6.37 -17.86
C PRO A 40 -29.35 7.25 -18.36
N ASP A 41 -29.29 8.55 -18.06
CA ASP A 41 -30.23 9.56 -18.52
C ASP A 41 -30.03 9.86 -20.02
N PRO A 42 -31.07 10.34 -20.72
CA PRO A 42 -30.93 10.89 -22.07
C PRO A 42 -29.96 12.07 -22.09
N ALA A 43 -29.02 12.08 -23.03
CA ALA A 43 -28.07 13.17 -23.16
C ALA A 43 -28.76 14.49 -23.56
N SER A 44 -28.58 15.53 -22.77
CA SER A 44 -29.08 16.87 -23.08
C SER A 44 -28.10 17.67 -23.95
N ALA A 45 -28.60 18.70 -24.64
CA ALA A 45 -27.80 19.59 -25.47
C ALA A 45 -26.78 20.42 -24.66
N THR A 46 -27.11 20.73 -23.40
CA THR A 46 -26.22 21.38 -22.44
C THR A 46 -25.44 20.34 -21.66
N THR A 47 -24.15 20.20 -21.94
CA THR A 47 -23.32 19.14 -21.37
C THR A 47 -23.13 19.22 -19.85
N GLU A 48 -23.45 20.36 -19.22
CA GLU A 48 -23.26 20.65 -17.79
C GLU A 48 -24.09 19.76 -16.85
N GLY A 49 -25.26 19.26 -17.30
CA GLY A 49 -26.14 18.38 -16.50
C GLY A 49 -26.04 16.89 -16.85
N ASN A 50 -25.13 16.52 -17.77
CA ASN A 50 -25.00 15.14 -18.24
C ASN A 50 -24.13 14.32 -17.27
N ASP A 51 -24.66 14.07 -16.07
CA ASP A 51 -23.97 13.45 -14.94
C ASP A 51 -24.03 11.91 -14.97
N TYR A 52 -24.99 11.30 -15.66
CA TYR A 52 -24.97 9.87 -15.95
C TYR A 52 -25.54 9.59 -17.34
N VAL A 53 -24.71 9.56 -18.39
CA VAL A 53 -25.19 9.47 -19.79
C VAL A 53 -24.27 8.62 -20.66
N PHE A 54 -24.83 8.09 -21.75
CA PHE A 54 -24.05 7.59 -22.88
C PHE A 54 -23.51 8.73 -23.74
N GLU A 55 -22.43 8.48 -24.48
CA GLU A 55 -21.86 9.40 -25.49
C GLU A 55 -21.54 10.81 -24.94
N ARG A 56 -21.04 10.90 -23.70
CA ARG A 56 -20.74 12.18 -23.04
C ARG A 56 -19.67 12.93 -23.82
N VAL A 57 -20.03 14.10 -24.36
CA VAL A 57 -19.13 14.93 -25.17
C VAL A 57 -18.11 15.66 -24.29
N VAL A 58 -16.81 15.50 -24.54
CA VAL A 58 -15.74 16.26 -23.89
C VAL A 58 -14.96 17.09 -24.91
N LYS A 59 -14.43 18.23 -24.47
CA LYS A 59 -13.73 19.19 -25.33
C LYS A 59 -12.22 19.02 -25.16
N GLU A 60 -11.51 18.85 -26.27
CA GLU A 60 -10.05 18.84 -26.32
C GLU A 60 -9.57 20.09 -27.06
N VAL A 61 -8.67 20.84 -26.44
CA VAL A 61 -8.05 22.03 -27.05
C VAL A 61 -6.59 21.69 -27.33
N ALA A 62 -6.23 21.68 -28.60
CA ALA A 62 -4.85 21.45 -29.03
C ALA A 62 -3.97 22.66 -28.75
N ARG A 63 -2.64 22.47 -28.82
CA ARG A 63 -1.65 23.53 -28.53
C ARG A 63 -1.74 24.74 -29.46
N ASP A 64 -2.26 24.55 -30.66
CA ASP A 64 -2.51 25.60 -31.65
C ASP A 64 -3.84 26.34 -31.43
N GLY A 65 -4.59 26.00 -30.37
CA GLY A 65 -5.89 26.56 -30.04
C GLY A 65 -7.07 25.92 -30.77
N SER A 66 -6.83 24.95 -31.67
CA SER A 66 -7.92 24.22 -32.33
C SER A 66 -8.69 23.37 -31.32
N THR A 67 -10.01 23.29 -31.51
CA THR A 67 -10.91 22.53 -30.63
C THR A 67 -11.41 21.28 -31.35
N SER A 68 -11.25 20.12 -30.73
CA SER A 68 -11.89 18.87 -31.13
C SER A 68 -12.86 18.41 -30.03
N TYR A 69 -13.86 17.63 -30.41
CA TYR A 69 -14.83 17.05 -29.48
C TYR A 69 -14.69 15.53 -29.50
N LYS A 70 -14.50 14.94 -28.33
CA LYS A 70 -14.46 13.49 -28.13
C LYS A 70 -15.71 13.05 -27.36
N ARG A 71 -15.97 11.74 -27.35
CA ARG A 71 -17.14 11.18 -26.67
C ARG A 71 -16.73 10.01 -25.80
N ILE A 72 -17.16 10.05 -24.55
CA ILE A 72 -17.04 8.95 -23.61
C ILE A 72 -18.24 8.03 -23.82
N ASP A 73 -18.01 6.73 -23.98
CA ASP A 73 -19.10 5.79 -24.26
C ASP A 73 -20.13 5.77 -23.14
N LEU A 74 -19.70 5.64 -21.88
CA LEU A 74 -20.55 5.82 -20.71
C LEU A 74 -19.83 6.60 -19.61
N TYR A 75 -20.47 7.65 -19.12
CA TYR A 75 -19.95 8.49 -18.05
C TYR A 75 -20.93 8.53 -16.89
N LYS A 76 -20.43 8.33 -15.67
CA LYS A 76 -21.15 8.64 -14.44
C LYS A 76 -20.28 9.49 -13.52
N LYS A 77 -20.73 10.71 -13.23
CA LYS A 77 -20.06 11.67 -12.36
C LYS A 77 -19.79 11.05 -11.00
N ASP A 78 -18.61 11.37 -10.48
CA ASP A 78 -18.06 10.86 -9.22
C ASP A 78 -17.92 9.33 -9.13
N CYS A 79 -18.20 8.60 -10.20
CA CYS A 79 -18.16 7.14 -10.24
C CYS A 79 -17.11 6.64 -11.23
N PHE A 80 -17.33 6.82 -12.54
CA PHE A 80 -16.46 6.26 -13.56
C PHE A 80 -16.51 6.96 -14.92
N VAL A 81 -15.43 6.79 -15.68
CA VAL A 81 -15.40 6.84 -17.15
C VAL A 81 -15.35 5.41 -17.67
N LEU A 82 -16.16 5.06 -18.67
CA LEU A 82 -16.13 3.75 -19.32
C LEU A 82 -15.91 3.91 -20.83
N GLU A 83 -14.93 3.16 -21.35
CA GLU A 83 -14.70 2.97 -22.79
C GLU A 83 -15.07 1.52 -23.17
N ALA A 84 -15.85 1.36 -24.23
CA ALA A 84 -16.28 0.07 -24.74
C ALA A 84 -15.56 -0.27 -26.05
N LYS A 85 -15.22 -1.55 -26.23
CA LYS A 85 -14.71 -2.16 -27.46
C LYS A 85 -15.50 -3.43 -27.74
N GLN A 86 -15.48 -3.93 -28.98
CA GLN A 86 -15.97 -5.28 -29.29
C GLN A 86 -14.86 -6.03 -30.02
N SER A 87 -14.24 -6.97 -29.32
CA SER A 87 -13.22 -7.80 -29.93
C SER A 87 -13.83 -8.71 -31.02
N ARG A 88 -13.19 -8.75 -32.18
CA ARG A 88 -13.48 -9.74 -33.22
C ARG A 88 -12.75 -11.03 -32.89
N LEU A 89 -13.24 -11.77 -31.91
CA LEU A 89 -12.76 -13.13 -31.67
C LEU A 89 -13.20 -13.99 -32.87
N ALA A 90 -12.26 -14.37 -33.74
CA ALA A 90 -12.53 -15.33 -34.80
C ALA A 90 -12.64 -16.72 -34.18
N GLY A 91 -13.77 -17.39 -34.38
CA GLY A 91 -13.99 -18.75 -33.90
C GLY A 91 -12.88 -19.71 -34.31
N GLU A 92 -12.34 -20.45 -33.34
CA GLU A 92 -11.53 -21.63 -33.62
C GLU A 92 -12.39 -22.61 -34.42
N LYS A 93 -11.94 -22.99 -35.63
CA LYS A 93 -12.46 -24.19 -36.30
C LYS A 93 -12.27 -25.35 -35.33
N GLN A 94 -13.35 -26.06 -35.01
CA GLN A 94 -13.27 -27.37 -34.36
C GLN A 94 -12.28 -28.23 -35.13
N ILE A 95 -11.13 -28.51 -34.54
CA ILE A 95 -10.27 -29.59 -35.00
C ILE A 95 -10.97 -30.86 -34.49
N ALA A 96 -11.56 -31.60 -35.42
CA ALA A 96 -12.10 -32.92 -35.15
C ALA A 96 -10.98 -33.86 -34.70
N ASP A 97 -11.29 -34.64 -33.66
CA ASP A 97 -10.66 -35.87 -33.20
C ASP A 97 -9.16 -35.86 -32.87
N ALA A 98 -8.85 -35.72 -31.58
CA ALA A 98 -7.68 -36.33 -30.95
C ALA A 98 -8.14 -37.25 -29.79
N PRO A 99 -7.60 -38.48 -29.66
CA PRO A 99 -8.14 -39.49 -28.75
C PRO A 99 -7.86 -39.15 -27.28
N GLN A 100 -8.89 -39.30 -26.43
CA GLN A 100 -8.78 -39.14 -24.97
C GLN A 100 -8.10 -40.36 -24.33
N LEU A 101 -7.04 -40.11 -23.55
CA LEU A 101 -6.46 -41.08 -22.63
C LEU A 101 -7.28 -41.12 -21.32
N PRO A 102 -7.53 -42.30 -20.72
CA PRO A 102 -8.36 -42.40 -19.51
C PRO A 102 -7.59 -41.92 -18.27
N GLY A 103 -8.19 -41.04 -17.46
CA GLY A 103 -7.70 -40.71 -16.10
C GLY A 103 -7.33 -39.26 -15.82
N MET A 104 -7.53 -38.32 -16.74
CA MET A 104 -7.44 -36.88 -16.44
C MET A 104 -8.83 -36.31 -16.15
N GLU A 105 -9.02 -35.82 -14.92
CA GLU A 105 -10.16 -34.98 -14.56
C GLU A 105 -10.20 -33.72 -15.44
N SER A 106 -11.43 -33.28 -15.73
CA SER A 106 -11.78 -32.15 -16.59
C SER A 106 -10.91 -30.90 -16.37
N SER A 107 -10.44 -30.32 -17.48
CA SER A 107 -9.61 -29.12 -17.57
C SER A 107 -10.07 -27.94 -16.68
N PRO A 108 -9.15 -27.09 -16.20
CA PRO A 108 -9.51 -25.91 -15.43
C PRO A 108 -10.27 -24.89 -16.29
N ARG A 109 -11.31 -24.30 -15.69
CA ARG A 109 -12.22 -23.30 -16.26
C ARG A 109 -11.46 -22.20 -17.02
N GLY A 110 -11.79 -22.02 -18.30
CA GLY A 110 -11.72 -20.73 -19.01
C GLY A 110 -10.36 -20.15 -19.42
N ARG A 111 -9.20 -20.75 -19.11
CA ARG A 111 -7.92 -20.24 -19.63
C ARG A 111 -7.64 -20.74 -21.05
N ARG A 112 -8.16 -20.04 -22.06
CA ARG A 112 -7.76 -20.23 -23.48
C ARG A 112 -6.37 -19.63 -23.67
N ALA A 113 -5.34 -20.49 -23.69
CA ALA A 113 -3.93 -20.11 -23.54
C ALA A 113 -3.19 -19.73 -24.86
N SER A 114 -3.87 -19.57 -25.99
CA SER A 114 -3.20 -19.28 -27.29
C SER A 114 -3.77 -18.12 -28.09
N ALA A 115 -4.87 -17.51 -27.66
CA ALA A 115 -5.37 -16.26 -28.23
C ALA A 115 -4.78 -15.05 -27.45
N ASN A 116 -4.63 -13.91 -28.13
CA ASN A 116 -4.87 -12.57 -27.55
C ASN A 116 -3.74 -11.58 -27.21
N ARG A 117 -2.52 -11.66 -27.77
CA ARG A 117 -1.61 -10.48 -27.73
C ARG A 117 -2.21 -9.23 -28.38
N SER A 118 -2.95 -9.41 -29.48
CA SER A 118 -3.66 -8.32 -30.17
C SER A 118 -4.83 -7.75 -29.35
N TRP A 119 -5.51 -8.60 -28.59
CA TRP A 119 -6.61 -8.20 -27.73
C TRP A 119 -6.13 -7.50 -26.46
N ASP A 120 -5.04 -7.97 -25.83
CA ASP A 120 -4.43 -7.23 -24.72
C ASP A 120 -4.00 -5.83 -25.18
N VAL A 121 -3.46 -5.69 -26.41
CA VAL A 121 -3.17 -4.38 -27.00
C VAL A 121 -4.44 -3.54 -27.22
N LEU A 122 -5.54 -4.15 -27.67
CA LEU A 122 -6.83 -3.47 -27.81
C LEU A 122 -7.31 -2.91 -26.47
N MET A 123 -7.28 -3.73 -25.42
CA MET A 123 -7.71 -3.34 -24.06
C MET A 123 -6.79 -2.26 -23.48
N MET A 124 -5.47 -2.38 -23.66
CA MET A 124 -4.50 -1.36 -23.25
C MET A 124 -4.74 0.00 -23.94
N ASN A 125 -5.05 0.00 -25.24
CA ASN A 125 -5.35 1.23 -25.97
C ASN A 125 -6.67 1.85 -25.51
N ALA A 126 -7.69 1.04 -25.27
CA ALA A 126 -8.97 1.49 -24.74
C ALA A 126 -8.84 2.10 -23.34
N ARG A 127 -8.00 1.50 -22.48
CA ARG A 127 -7.64 2.08 -21.19
C ARG A 127 -6.98 3.45 -21.34
N ALA A 128 -5.96 3.57 -22.20
CA ALA A 128 -5.27 4.85 -22.43
C ALA A 128 -6.24 5.94 -22.94
N GLN A 129 -7.21 5.55 -23.77
CA GLN A 129 -8.27 6.44 -24.25
C GLN A 129 -9.18 6.90 -23.11
N ALA A 130 -9.63 5.98 -22.25
CA ALA A 130 -10.47 6.30 -21.09
C ALA A 130 -9.74 7.21 -20.07
N GLU A 131 -8.46 6.93 -19.78
CA GLU A 131 -7.63 7.78 -18.92
C GLU A 131 -7.44 9.19 -19.53
N ASN A 132 -7.33 9.30 -20.86
CA ASN A 132 -7.26 10.62 -21.51
C ASN A 132 -8.58 11.41 -21.35
N TYR A 133 -9.74 10.75 -21.39
CA TYR A 133 -11.02 11.41 -21.17
C TYR A 133 -11.17 12.03 -19.79
N VAL A 134 -10.62 11.38 -18.76
CA VAL A 134 -10.59 11.94 -17.40
C VAL A 134 -9.97 13.34 -17.39
N ARG A 135 -8.90 13.56 -18.17
CA ARG A 135 -8.21 14.86 -18.27
C ARG A 135 -9.00 15.92 -19.05
N LEU A 136 -9.99 15.50 -19.82
CA LEU A 136 -10.86 16.35 -20.62
C LEU A 136 -12.20 16.65 -19.92
N LEU A 137 -12.43 16.11 -18.73
CA LEU A 137 -13.60 16.43 -17.92
C LEU A 137 -13.58 17.92 -17.51
N PRO A 138 -14.76 18.54 -17.32
CA PRO A 138 -14.84 19.91 -16.82
C PRO A 138 -14.10 20.07 -15.49
N ALA A 139 -13.50 21.23 -15.25
CA ALA A 139 -12.80 21.52 -13.98
C ALA A 139 -13.71 21.48 -12.74
N SER A 140 -15.03 21.61 -12.91
CA SER A 140 -16.03 21.43 -11.85
C SER A 140 -16.30 19.97 -11.49
N HIS A 141 -15.78 19.01 -12.28
CA HIS A 141 -15.93 17.58 -12.03
C HIS A 141 -14.61 17.05 -11.50
N GLU A 142 -14.62 16.53 -10.28
CA GLU A 142 -13.46 15.79 -9.77
C GLU A 142 -13.23 14.55 -10.64
N PRO A 143 -11.97 14.20 -10.96
CA PRO A 143 -11.63 12.94 -11.59
C PRO A 143 -12.35 11.77 -10.91
N PRO A 144 -13.03 10.89 -11.66
CA PRO A 144 -13.77 9.81 -11.05
C PRO A 144 -12.83 8.79 -10.40
N PRO A 145 -13.28 8.07 -9.37
CA PRO A 145 -12.47 7.05 -8.72
C PRO A 145 -12.18 5.84 -9.61
N PHE A 146 -12.98 5.59 -10.67
CA PHE A 146 -12.78 4.45 -11.57
C PHE A 146 -12.67 4.82 -13.05
N VAL A 147 -11.86 4.02 -13.75
CA VAL A 147 -11.85 3.88 -15.21
C VAL A 147 -12.21 2.43 -15.52
N LEU A 148 -13.20 2.24 -16.39
CA LEU A 148 -13.65 0.94 -16.84
C LEU A 148 -13.36 0.75 -18.32
N VAL A 149 -12.91 -0.43 -18.69
CA VAL A 149 -12.79 -0.83 -20.10
C VAL A 149 -13.65 -2.06 -20.31
N CYS A 150 -14.62 -1.97 -21.21
CA CYS A 150 -15.56 -3.05 -21.48
C CYS A 150 -15.30 -3.65 -22.86
N ASP A 151 -14.92 -4.92 -22.92
CA ASP A 151 -15.06 -5.73 -24.13
C ASP A 151 -16.47 -6.33 -24.14
N VAL A 152 -17.34 -5.78 -24.98
CA VAL A 152 -18.76 -6.12 -25.06
C VAL A 152 -18.92 -7.62 -25.29
N GLY A 153 -19.58 -8.29 -24.35
CA GLY A 153 -19.83 -9.73 -24.42
C GLY A 153 -18.68 -10.63 -23.96
N HIS A 154 -17.61 -10.05 -23.40
CA HIS A 154 -16.44 -10.83 -23.00
C HIS A 154 -15.92 -10.47 -21.61
N ALA A 155 -15.47 -9.24 -21.38
CA ALA A 155 -14.83 -8.86 -20.11
C ALA A 155 -14.97 -7.37 -19.77
N ILE A 156 -14.90 -7.04 -18.48
CA ILE A 156 -14.82 -5.68 -17.95
C ILE A 156 -13.54 -5.57 -17.14
N GLU A 157 -12.63 -4.69 -17.54
CA GLU A 157 -11.45 -4.34 -16.76
C GLU A 157 -11.72 -3.14 -15.87
N VAL A 158 -11.34 -3.26 -14.61
CA VAL A 158 -11.57 -2.25 -13.58
C VAL A 158 -10.25 -1.63 -13.16
N TYR A 159 -10.15 -0.31 -13.28
CA TYR A 159 -9.01 0.48 -12.84
C TYR A 159 -9.47 1.54 -11.85
N ALA A 160 -8.72 1.77 -10.77
CA ALA A 160 -9.10 2.69 -9.70
C ALA A 160 -8.02 3.76 -9.44
N ASN A 161 -8.45 4.97 -9.12
CA ASN A 161 -7.64 6.04 -8.58
C ASN A 161 -8.43 6.80 -7.49
N PHE A 162 -8.39 6.27 -6.26
CA PHE A 162 -9.09 6.87 -5.12
C PHE A 162 -8.49 8.21 -4.68
N ARG A 163 -7.30 8.60 -5.17
CA ARG A 163 -6.73 9.95 -4.96
C ARG A 163 -7.47 11.03 -5.74
N ARG A 164 -8.20 10.64 -6.80
CA ARG A 164 -8.98 11.53 -7.67
C ARG A 164 -8.17 12.70 -8.24
N ASP A 165 -6.89 12.46 -8.55
CA ASP A 165 -5.98 13.48 -9.09
C ASP A 165 -5.93 13.51 -10.64
N GLY A 166 -6.68 12.63 -11.30
CA GLY A 166 -6.73 12.55 -12.77
C GLY A 166 -5.46 12.01 -13.42
N LYS A 167 -4.53 11.47 -12.62
CA LYS A 167 -3.31 10.80 -13.09
C LYS A 167 -3.58 9.30 -13.33
N ALA A 168 -2.57 8.45 -13.11
CA ALA A 168 -2.63 7.02 -13.38
C ALA A 168 -3.70 6.30 -12.53
N TYR A 169 -4.40 5.37 -13.17
CA TYR A 169 -5.33 4.43 -12.52
C TYR A 169 -4.68 3.06 -12.42
N ASP A 170 -4.90 2.38 -11.31
CA ASP A 170 -4.28 1.08 -11.05
C ASP A 170 -5.29 -0.05 -11.23
N GLN A 171 -4.82 -1.24 -11.62
CA GLN A 171 -5.66 -2.44 -11.70
C GLN A 171 -6.34 -2.70 -10.34
N PHE A 172 -7.67 -2.86 -10.33
CA PHE A 172 -8.45 -2.97 -9.10
C PHE A 172 -9.38 -4.20 -9.09
N PRO A 173 -9.45 -4.96 -7.98
CA PRO A 173 -8.78 -4.72 -6.70
C PRO A 173 -7.33 -5.17 -6.67
N ASP A 174 -6.94 -6.04 -7.60
CA ASP A 174 -5.60 -6.58 -7.72
C ASP A 174 -5.33 -7.09 -9.15
N ARG A 175 -4.06 -7.39 -9.44
CA ARG A 175 -3.60 -7.86 -10.76
C ARG A 175 -4.25 -9.16 -11.24
N ARG A 176 -4.74 -10.01 -10.35
CA ARG A 176 -5.36 -11.30 -10.71
C ARG A 176 -6.86 -11.17 -10.98
N SER A 177 -7.52 -10.17 -10.39
CA SER A 177 -8.99 -10.06 -10.40
C SER A 177 -9.55 -8.74 -10.96
N PHE A 178 -8.69 -7.88 -11.52
CA PHE A 178 -9.11 -6.62 -12.17
C PHE A 178 -9.91 -6.82 -13.45
N ARG A 179 -9.71 -7.94 -14.13
CA ARG A 179 -10.43 -8.34 -15.33
C ARG A 179 -11.56 -9.28 -14.94
N ILE A 180 -12.78 -8.79 -15.07
CA ILE A 180 -14.02 -9.49 -14.75
C ILE A 180 -14.57 -10.09 -16.04
N TYR A 181 -14.53 -11.40 -16.17
CA TYR A 181 -15.20 -12.09 -17.28
C TYR A 181 -16.70 -12.19 -17.02
N LEU A 182 -17.50 -12.40 -18.06
CA LEU A 182 -18.95 -12.56 -17.90
C LEU A 182 -19.30 -13.70 -16.92
N GLU A 183 -18.53 -14.77 -16.92
CA GLU A 183 -18.70 -15.90 -16.03
C GLU A 183 -18.50 -15.57 -14.56
N ASP A 184 -17.66 -14.57 -14.26
CA ASP A 184 -17.39 -14.11 -12.90
C ASP A 184 -18.61 -13.40 -12.30
N LEU A 185 -19.58 -12.96 -13.13
CA LEU A 185 -20.86 -12.42 -12.66
C LEU A 185 -21.68 -13.46 -11.89
N ARG A 186 -21.31 -14.75 -11.92
CA ARG A 186 -21.89 -15.78 -11.05
C ARG A 186 -21.51 -15.58 -9.59
N ASP A 187 -20.35 -14.98 -9.31
CA ASP A 187 -19.93 -14.63 -7.95
C ASP A 187 -20.68 -13.38 -7.46
N GLU A 188 -21.29 -13.49 -6.28
CA GLU A 188 -21.98 -12.38 -5.63
C GLU A 188 -21.05 -11.23 -5.25
N LYS A 189 -19.80 -11.53 -4.86
CA LYS A 189 -18.80 -10.51 -4.51
C LYS A 189 -18.47 -9.63 -5.71
N VAL A 190 -18.34 -10.23 -6.90
CA VAL A 190 -18.10 -9.52 -8.16
C VAL A 190 -19.27 -8.61 -8.49
N ARG A 191 -20.51 -9.11 -8.40
CA ARG A 191 -21.71 -8.29 -8.61
C ARG A 191 -21.81 -7.14 -7.61
N HIS A 192 -21.51 -7.39 -6.33
CA HIS A 192 -21.52 -6.36 -5.29
C HIS A 192 -20.47 -5.28 -5.57
N ARG A 193 -19.26 -5.67 -5.98
CA ARG A 193 -18.20 -4.74 -6.37
C ARG A 193 -18.63 -3.86 -7.55
N LEU A 194 -19.19 -4.44 -8.61
CA LEU A 194 -19.72 -3.67 -9.75
C LEU A 194 -20.84 -2.72 -9.30
N LYS A 195 -21.78 -3.15 -8.45
CA LYS A 195 -22.80 -2.24 -7.90
C LYS A 195 -22.20 -1.07 -7.13
N ALA A 196 -21.24 -1.35 -6.25
CA ALA A 196 -20.57 -0.32 -5.47
C ALA A 196 -19.84 0.70 -6.35
N ILE A 197 -19.19 0.28 -7.45
CA ILE A 197 -18.60 1.21 -8.45
C ILE A 197 -19.64 2.21 -8.97
N TRP A 198 -20.89 1.77 -9.18
CA TRP A 198 -21.97 2.63 -9.65
C TRP A 198 -22.60 3.48 -8.55
N THR A 199 -22.64 3.04 -7.29
CA THR A 199 -23.49 3.68 -6.26
C THR A 199 -22.72 4.36 -5.14
N ASP A 200 -21.64 3.74 -4.68
CA ASP A 200 -20.78 4.25 -3.61
C ASP A 200 -19.34 3.82 -3.88
N PRO A 201 -18.69 4.38 -4.92
CA PRO A 201 -17.38 3.94 -5.34
C PRO A 201 -16.33 4.14 -4.26
N VAL A 202 -16.50 5.15 -3.39
CA VAL A 202 -15.55 5.44 -2.31
C VAL A 202 -15.62 4.40 -1.18
N SER A 203 -16.69 3.60 -1.09
CA SER A 203 -16.73 2.45 -0.17
C SER A 203 -15.73 1.35 -0.53
N LEU A 204 -15.26 1.32 -1.78
CA LEU A 204 -14.28 0.36 -2.28
C LEU A 204 -12.84 0.79 -2.06
N ASP A 205 -12.60 1.98 -1.49
CA ASP A 205 -11.28 2.49 -1.18
C ASP A 205 -10.62 1.66 -0.06
N PRO A 206 -9.56 0.87 -0.37
CA PRO A 206 -8.89 0.04 0.62
C PRO A 206 -8.31 0.87 1.77
N SER A 207 -7.88 2.12 1.53
CA SER A 207 -7.31 2.99 2.56
C SER A 207 -8.36 3.40 3.59
N ARG A 208 -9.62 3.63 3.17
CA ARG A 208 -10.72 3.93 4.09
C ARG A 208 -11.09 2.73 4.95
N HIS A 209 -11.09 1.53 4.35
CA HIS A 209 -11.32 0.30 5.10
C HIS A 209 -10.21 0.10 6.15
N ALA A 210 -8.94 0.20 5.72
CA ALA A 210 -7.79 0.06 6.59
C ALA A 210 -7.78 1.08 7.73
N ALA A 211 -8.08 2.35 7.44
CA ALA A 211 -8.19 3.40 8.45
C ALA A 211 -9.34 3.14 9.44
N LYS A 212 -10.47 2.58 9.00
CA LYS A 212 -11.58 2.20 9.88
C LYS A 212 -11.17 1.07 10.83
N VAL A 213 -10.62 -0.02 10.29
CA VAL A 213 -10.14 -1.18 11.07
C VAL A 213 -9.07 -0.72 12.07
N THR A 214 -8.11 0.08 11.62
CA THR A 214 -7.05 0.65 12.46
C THR A 214 -7.62 1.46 13.64
N ARG A 215 -8.67 2.26 13.41
CA ARG A 215 -9.33 3.06 14.46
C ARG A 215 -10.07 2.17 15.47
N GLU A 216 -10.75 1.14 15.00
CA GLU A 216 -11.47 0.18 15.86
C GLU A 216 -10.50 -0.59 16.77
N ILE A 217 -9.38 -1.06 16.23
CA ILE A 217 -8.30 -1.69 17.00
C ILE A 217 -7.71 -0.69 17.99
N ALA A 218 -7.38 0.53 17.55
CA ALA A 218 -6.78 1.53 18.42
C ALA A 218 -7.65 1.82 19.65
N ALA A 219 -8.98 1.88 19.49
CA ALA A 219 -9.92 2.07 20.59
C ALA A 219 -9.90 0.92 21.61
N ARG A 220 -9.71 -0.33 21.17
CA ARG A 220 -9.61 -1.50 22.07
C ARG A 220 -8.32 -1.49 22.87
N ILE A 221 -7.20 -1.27 22.19
CA ILE A 221 -5.89 -1.21 22.83
C ILE A 221 -5.79 -0.02 23.80
N ALA A 222 -6.43 1.11 23.48
CA ALA A 222 -6.51 2.26 24.39
C ALA A 222 -7.19 1.91 25.74
N LYS A 223 -8.22 1.06 25.73
CA LYS A 223 -8.84 0.57 26.98
C LYS A 223 -7.86 -0.22 27.83
N VAL A 224 -7.06 -1.09 27.20
CA VAL A 224 -6.02 -1.88 27.87
C VAL A 224 -4.94 -0.96 28.46
N SER A 225 -4.49 0.05 27.71
CA SER A 225 -3.52 1.05 28.19
C SER A 225 -4.03 1.76 29.44
N GLN A 226 -5.26 2.27 29.39
CA GLN A 226 -5.87 3.00 30.51
C GLN A 226 -6.02 2.12 31.76
N ALA A 227 -6.38 0.83 31.60
CA ALA A 227 -6.50 -0.10 32.70
C ALA A 227 -5.14 -0.38 33.38
N LEU A 228 -4.08 -0.56 32.58
CA LEU A 228 -2.72 -0.74 33.07
C LEU A 228 -2.18 0.51 33.78
N GLU A 229 -2.39 1.69 33.21
CA GLU A 229 -1.99 2.96 33.83
C GLU A 229 -2.72 3.20 35.16
N LYS A 230 -4.03 2.91 35.20
CA LYS A 230 -4.82 2.98 36.44
C LYS A 230 -4.34 1.99 37.50
N SER A 231 -3.74 0.88 37.07
CA SER A 231 -3.11 -0.11 37.96
C SER A 231 -1.70 0.29 38.43
N GLY A 232 -1.22 1.47 38.01
CA GLY A 232 0.05 2.05 38.45
C GLY A 232 1.27 1.68 37.60
N TYR A 233 1.07 1.04 36.44
CA TYR A 233 2.19 0.77 35.52
C TYR A 233 2.68 2.07 34.86
N PRO A 234 4.01 2.27 34.72
CA PRO A 234 4.55 3.42 34.01
C PRO A 234 4.11 3.42 32.54
N THR A 235 3.72 4.58 32.01
CA THR A 235 3.24 4.74 30.62
C THR A 235 4.21 4.16 29.58
N GLU A 236 5.51 4.33 29.80
CA GLU A 236 6.55 3.78 28.93
C GLU A 236 6.55 2.24 28.92
N GLU A 237 6.37 1.62 30.09
CA GLU A 237 6.33 0.17 30.22
C GLU A 237 5.08 -0.41 29.53
N VAL A 238 3.94 0.25 29.73
CA VAL A 238 2.66 -0.09 29.08
C VAL A 238 2.78 -0.02 27.56
N ALA A 239 3.36 1.06 27.03
CA ALA A 239 3.52 1.24 25.59
C ALA A 239 4.38 0.15 24.97
N MET A 240 5.54 -0.16 25.56
CA MET A 240 6.42 -1.23 25.06
C MET A 240 5.74 -2.60 25.10
N PHE A 241 4.99 -2.89 26.16
CA PHE A 241 4.19 -4.11 26.26
C PHE A 241 3.13 -4.19 25.16
N LEU A 242 2.33 -3.14 24.98
CA LEU A 242 1.28 -3.11 23.97
C LEU A 242 1.86 -3.22 22.56
N MET A 243 2.96 -2.54 22.26
CA MET A 243 3.60 -2.64 20.95
C MET A 243 4.05 -4.07 20.62
N ARG A 244 4.53 -4.85 21.60
CA ARG A 244 4.83 -6.28 21.41
C ARG A 244 3.58 -7.09 21.13
N MET A 245 2.48 -6.81 21.83
CA MET A 245 1.19 -7.46 21.55
C MET A 245 0.72 -7.17 20.11
N LEU A 246 0.75 -5.91 19.67
CA LEU A 246 0.36 -5.54 18.31
C LEU A 246 1.24 -6.23 17.27
N PHE A 247 2.55 -6.31 17.51
CA PHE A 247 3.46 -7.02 16.62
C PHE A 247 3.16 -8.52 16.57
N THR A 248 2.85 -9.16 17.70
CA THR A 248 2.51 -10.59 17.72
C THR A 248 1.20 -10.86 16.95
N MET A 249 0.19 -9.98 17.07
CA MET A 249 -1.04 -10.07 16.26
C MET A 249 -0.72 -9.95 14.76
N PHE A 250 0.10 -8.96 14.40
CA PHE A 250 0.54 -8.77 13.03
C PHE A 250 1.30 -9.99 12.49
N ALA A 251 2.26 -10.52 13.26
CA ALA A 251 3.11 -11.64 12.86
C ALA A 251 2.31 -12.93 12.59
N GLU A 252 1.20 -13.13 13.31
CA GLU A 252 0.27 -14.23 13.02
C GLU A 252 -0.42 -14.06 11.67
N ASP A 253 -1.03 -12.90 11.42
CA ASP A 253 -1.83 -12.71 10.21
C ASP A 253 -0.97 -12.61 8.95
N VAL A 254 0.30 -12.19 9.04
CA VAL A 254 1.26 -12.27 7.92
C VAL A 254 1.98 -13.62 7.82
N GLU A 255 1.49 -14.65 8.52
CA GLU A 255 1.98 -16.04 8.41
C GLU A 255 3.44 -16.24 8.85
N LEU A 256 3.95 -15.36 9.72
CA LEU A 256 5.25 -15.55 10.38
C LEU A 256 5.12 -16.43 11.63
N LEU A 257 3.92 -16.45 12.22
CA LEU A 257 3.50 -17.43 13.22
C LEU A 257 2.42 -18.36 12.62
N PRO A 258 2.24 -19.57 13.17
CA PRO A 258 1.15 -20.45 12.77
C PRO A 258 -0.21 -19.75 12.86
N LYS A 259 -1.08 -20.02 11.90
CA LYS A 259 -2.40 -19.38 11.83
C LYS A 259 -3.19 -19.60 13.13
N ASP A 260 -3.80 -18.52 13.61
CA ASP A 260 -4.66 -18.45 14.81
C ASP A 260 -3.98 -18.83 16.14
N CYS A 261 -2.65 -19.08 16.19
CA CYS A 261 -1.98 -19.55 17.40
C CYS A 261 -2.01 -18.54 18.56
N PHE A 262 -1.88 -17.26 18.28
CA PHE A 262 -1.94 -16.17 19.24
C PHE A 262 -3.39 -15.88 19.66
N LYS A 263 -4.34 -15.97 18.72
CA LYS A 263 -5.77 -15.86 19.02
C LYS A 263 -6.21 -16.96 20.01
N GLU A 264 -5.82 -18.21 19.77
CA GLU A 264 -6.10 -19.32 20.70
C GLU A 264 -5.38 -19.12 22.05
N LEU A 265 -4.12 -18.67 22.03
CA LEU A 265 -3.38 -18.39 23.26
C LEU A 265 -4.07 -17.31 24.13
N LEU A 266 -4.59 -16.25 23.50
CA LEU A 266 -5.34 -15.21 24.19
C LEU A 266 -6.67 -15.72 24.74
N LYS A 267 -7.34 -16.65 24.06
CA LYS A 267 -8.55 -17.32 24.59
C LYS A 267 -8.24 -18.10 25.86
N ASP A 268 -7.19 -18.91 25.85
CA ASP A 268 -6.74 -19.68 27.02
C ASP A 268 -6.37 -18.76 28.19
N CYS A 269 -5.66 -17.66 27.90
CA CYS A 269 -5.33 -16.64 28.90
C CYS A 269 -6.57 -15.90 29.43
N ALA A 270 -7.61 -15.71 28.62
CA ALA A 270 -8.85 -15.08 29.09
C ALA A 270 -9.63 -16.00 30.06
N GLU A 271 -9.48 -17.32 29.93
CA GLU A 271 -10.02 -18.28 30.89
C GLU A 271 -9.19 -18.35 32.18
N LYS A 272 -7.87 -18.18 32.07
CA LYS A 272 -6.91 -18.23 33.18
C LYS A 272 -5.94 -17.05 33.16
N PRO A 273 -6.35 -15.83 33.58
CA PRO A 273 -5.52 -14.63 33.45
C PRO A 273 -4.14 -14.74 34.12
N GLU A 274 -3.99 -15.59 35.13
CA GLU A 274 -2.73 -15.83 35.84
C GLU A 274 -1.61 -16.44 34.98
N ILE A 275 -1.94 -17.18 33.91
CA ILE A 275 -0.92 -17.78 33.03
C ILE A 275 -0.41 -16.78 31.99
N PHE A 276 -1.12 -15.66 31.78
CA PHE A 276 -0.84 -14.71 30.70
C PHE A 276 0.62 -14.24 30.66
N PRO A 277 1.23 -13.74 31.76
CA PRO A 277 2.60 -13.23 31.68
C PRO A 277 3.61 -14.29 31.25
N GLY A 278 3.50 -15.50 31.81
CA GLY A 278 4.43 -16.60 31.50
C GLY A 278 4.32 -17.06 30.05
N MET A 279 3.10 -17.13 29.52
CA MET A 279 2.87 -17.51 28.12
C MET A 279 3.39 -16.46 27.14
N MET A 280 3.18 -15.16 27.42
CA MET A 280 3.70 -14.09 26.56
C MET A 280 5.22 -14.04 26.57
N GLU A 281 5.84 -14.14 27.76
CA GLU A 281 7.30 -14.15 27.93
C GLU A 281 7.96 -15.32 27.19
N ASP A 282 7.34 -16.50 27.23
CA ASP A 282 7.82 -17.70 26.53
C ASP A 282 7.71 -17.57 25.00
N LEU A 283 6.57 -17.07 24.51
CA LEU A 283 6.36 -16.82 23.09
C LEU A 283 7.34 -15.77 22.56
N TRP A 284 7.50 -14.63 23.26
CA TRP A 284 8.43 -13.57 22.86
C TRP A 284 9.89 -14.01 22.93
N ARG A 285 10.25 -14.92 23.85
CA ARG A 285 11.56 -15.59 23.82
C ARG A 285 11.76 -16.36 22.53
N ALA A 286 10.79 -17.18 22.14
CA ALA A 286 10.89 -17.96 20.91
C ALA A 286 10.89 -17.08 19.65
N MET A 287 10.18 -15.95 19.64
CA MET A 287 10.24 -14.97 18.55
C MET A 287 11.62 -14.29 18.45
N ASP A 288 12.27 -14.00 19.58
CA ASP A 288 13.61 -13.39 19.62
C ASP A 288 14.72 -14.37 19.17
N GLU A 289 14.77 -15.54 19.81
CA GLU A 289 15.85 -16.51 19.67
C GLU A 289 15.62 -17.50 18.51
N GLY A 290 14.36 -17.68 18.09
CA GLY A 290 13.92 -18.81 17.29
C GLY A 290 13.85 -20.11 18.12
N GLY A 291 13.17 -21.11 17.58
CA GLY A 291 13.11 -22.45 18.18
C GLY A 291 11.72 -22.89 18.60
N PHE A 292 11.64 -24.05 19.26
CA PHE A 292 10.37 -24.62 19.70
C PHE A 292 9.88 -23.95 20.99
N THR A 293 8.60 -23.60 21.04
CA THR A 293 7.92 -23.14 22.26
C THR A 293 6.77 -24.05 22.59
N ALA A 294 6.66 -24.42 23.88
CA ALA A 294 5.55 -25.21 24.38
C ALA A 294 4.22 -24.42 24.38
N THR A 295 4.30 -23.09 24.38
CA THR A 295 3.15 -22.17 24.44
C THR A 295 2.23 -22.35 23.24
N ILE A 296 2.79 -22.44 22.03
CA ILE A 296 2.01 -22.70 20.80
C ILE A 296 2.30 -24.07 20.18
N ARG A 297 3.11 -24.90 20.86
CA ARG A 297 3.52 -26.25 20.45
C ARG A 297 4.13 -26.33 19.04
N GLU A 298 4.82 -25.27 18.65
CA GLU A 298 5.35 -25.10 17.31
C GLU A 298 6.75 -24.51 17.31
N LYS A 299 7.44 -24.67 16.19
CA LYS A 299 8.74 -24.02 15.96
C LYS A 299 8.53 -22.61 15.42
N VAL A 300 8.95 -21.62 16.21
CA VAL A 300 8.93 -20.21 15.85
C VAL A 300 10.23 -19.84 15.13
N LYS A 301 10.10 -19.05 14.07
CA LYS A 301 11.25 -18.51 13.32
C LYS A 301 11.97 -17.44 14.12
N ARG A 302 13.25 -17.23 13.85
CA ARG A 302 13.99 -16.16 14.51
C ARG A 302 13.70 -14.79 13.87
N PHE A 303 13.10 -13.87 14.63
CA PHE A 303 12.83 -12.51 14.16
C PHE A 303 14.02 -11.57 14.37
N ASN A 304 14.85 -11.78 15.41
CA ASN A 304 16.02 -10.99 15.81
C ASN A 304 15.72 -9.69 16.60
N GLY A 305 16.67 -9.31 17.48
CA GLY A 305 16.36 -9.15 18.90
C GLY A 305 16.49 -7.80 19.59
N GLU A 306 16.40 -6.64 18.94
CA GLU A 306 16.31 -5.38 19.72
C GLU A 306 14.95 -5.24 20.40
N PHE A 307 13.86 -5.51 19.67
CA PHE A 307 12.50 -5.24 20.13
C PHE A 307 12.00 -6.24 21.19
N PHE A 308 12.40 -7.52 21.07
CA PHE A 308 12.04 -8.62 21.99
C PHE A 308 13.11 -8.94 23.04
N LYS A 309 14.17 -8.14 23.15
CA LYS A 309 15.22 -8.32 24.19
C LYS A 309 14.66 -8.21 25.61
N ASN A 310 13.79 -7.22 25.84
CA ASN A 310 13.04 -7.11 27.09
C ASN A 310 11.67 -7.77 26.88
N ARG A 311 11.47 -8.93 27.51
CA ARG A 311 10.29 -9.78 27.30
C ARG A 311 9.22 -9.62 28.36
N ARG A 312 9.41 -8.69 29.31
CA ARG A 312 8.52 -8.54 30.47
C ARG A 312 7.08 -8.35 30.01
N ALA A 313 6.20 -9.25 30.46
CA ALA A 313 4.77 -9.16 30.24
C ALA A 313 4.07 -8.53 31.46
N LEU A 314 3.03 -7.74 31.20
CA LEU A 314 2.24 -7.12 32.26
C LEU A 314 1.08 -8.02 32.65
N LYS A 315 0.67 -7.96 33.92
CA LYS A 315 -0.52 -8.67 34.39
C LYS A 315 -1.76 -7.97 33.85
N LEU A 316 -2.69 -8.74 33.32
CA LEU A 316 -3.97 -8.27 32.80
C LEU A 316 -5.11 -9.04 33.47
N ALA A 317 -6.24 -8.39 33.70
CA ALA A 317 -7.46 -9.10 34.07
C ALA A 317 -8.13 -9.67 32.81
N ARG A 318 -9.17 -10.46 33.03
CA ARG A 318 -9.91 -11.14 31.98
C ARG A 318 -10.46 -10.16 30.95
N GLU A 319 -10.93 -9.00 31.41
CA GLU A 319 -11.51 -7.95 30.59
C GLU A 319 -10.50 -7.38 29.60
N GLU A 320 -9.28 -7.04 30.06
CA GLU A 320 -8.24 -6.51 29.17
C GLU A 320 -7.72 -7.56 28.18
N ILE A 321 -7.58 -8.82 28.60
CA ILE A 321 -7.23 -9.92 27.69
C ILE A 321 -8.32 -10.10 26.63
N GLY A 322 -9.59 -9.95 27.02
CA GLY A 322 -10.73 -9.95 26.10
C GLY A 322 -10.68 -8.84 25.05
N GLU A 323 -10.24 -7.63 25.41
CA GLU A 323 -10.04 -6.54 24.45
C GLU A 323 -8.85 -6.82 23.50
N LEU A 324 -7.77 -7.42 24.00
CA LEU A 324 -6.65 -7.87 23.15
C LEU A 324 -7.07 -8.97 22.19
N LEU A 325 -7.88 -9.94 22.64
CA LEU A 325 -8.44 -10.99 21.79
C LEU A 325 -9.37 -10.38 20.72
N ALA A 326 -10.21 -9.43 21.10
CA ALA A 326 -11.08 -8.75 20.14
C ALA A 326 -10.28 -7.95 19.11
N ALA A 327 -9.17 -7.33 19.50
CA ALA A 327 -8.22 -6.70 18.57
C ALA A 327 -7.54 -7.74 17.66
N ALA A 328 -7.10 -8.88 18.22
CA ALA A 328 -6.47 -9.97 17.46
C ALA A 328 -7.42 -10.61 16.43
N ASN A 329 -8.74 -10.58 16.65
CA ASN A 329 -9.73 -11.12 15.71
C ASN A 329 -9.98 -10.26 14.46
N HIS A 330 -9.39 -9.06 14.35
CA HIS A 330 -9.41 -8.28 13.11
C HIS A 330 -8.37 -8.86 12.12
N ASP A 331 -8.50 -8.56 10.84
CA ASP A 331 -7.46 -8.92 9.86
C ASP A 331 -6.35 -7.85 9.88
N TRP A 332 -5.20 -8.21 10.44
CA TRP A 332 -4.04 -7.33 10.54
C TRP A 332 -3.33 -7.11 9.19
N LYS A 333 -3.75 -7.79 8.12
CA LYS A 333 -3.35 -7.44 6.75
C LYS A 333 -3.92 -6.10 6.31
N ASP A 334 -5.06 -5.70 6.88
CA ASP A 334 -5.76 -4.45 6.60
C ASP A 334 -5.41 -3.33 7.60
N VAL A 335 -4.49 -3.55 8.54
CA VAL A 335 -4.11 -2.54 9.53
C VAL A 335 -3.00 -1.65 8.98
N GLU A 336 -3.17 -0.34 9.08
CA GLU A 336 -2.14 0.61 8.71
C GLU A 336 -1.04 0.64 9.78
N PRO A 337 0.25 0.53 9.41
CA PRO A 337 1.36 0.66 10.37
C PRO A 337 1.40 2.03 11.08
N ALA A 338 0.68 3.02 10.58
CA ALA A 338 0.38 4.28 11.26
C ALA A 338 -0.19 4.10 12.68
N ILE A 339 -0.81 2.95 12.98
CA ILE A 339 -1.31 2.61 14.32
C ILE A 339 -0.23 2.74 15.39
N PHE A 340 1.01 2.34 15.10
CA PHE A 340 2.13 2.40 16.04
C PHE A 340 2.50 3.84 16.40
N GLY A 341 2.41 4.77 15.44
CA GLY A 341 2.63 6.20 15.68
C GLY A 341 1.60 6.79 16.66
N THR A 342 0.33 6.43 16.48
CA THR A 342 -0.74 6.87 17.37
C THR A 342 -0.52 6.37 18.81
N PHE A 343 -0.04 5.13 18.97
CA PHE A 343 0.29 4.58 20.29
C PHE A 343 1.48 5.27 20.95
N LEU A 344 2.55 5.52 20.20
CA LEU A 344 3.70 6.23 20.75
C LEU A 344 3.31 7.63 21.24
N GLU A 345 2.47 8.35 20.51
CA GLU A 345 2.01 9.68 20.92
C GLU A 345 1.20 9.70 22.21
N GLN A 346 0.37 8.68 22.42
CA GLN A 346 -0.39 8.54 23.65
C GLN A 346 0.51 8.13 24.82
N ALA A 347 1.62 7.45 24.53
CA ALA A 347 2.58 6.99 25.52
C ALA A 347 3.57 8.06 26.00
N LEU A 348 3.67 9.20 25.30
CA LEU A 348 4.54 10.31 25.68
C LEU A 348 3.81 11.26 26.64
N ASP A 349 4.48 11.69 27.71
CA ASP A 349 3.98 12.78 28.56
C ASP A 349 3.74 14.05 27.71
N PRO A 350 2.71 14.86 28.00
CA PRO A 350 2.45 16.13 27.30
C PRO A 350 3.65 17.09 27.16
N ALA A 351 4.64 17.06 28.05
CA ALA A 351 5.87 17.84 27.96
C ALA A 351 6.84 17.25 26.91
N ASP A 352 7.09 15.94 26.96
CA ASP A 352 7.95 15.24 26.01
C ASP A 352 7.37 15.27 24.60
N ARG A 353 6.04 15.09 24.48
CA ARG A 353 5.33 15.20 23.20
C ARG A 353 5.53 16.57 22.55
N ARG A 354 5.47 17.65 23.34
CA ARG A 354 5.71 19.03 22.85
C ARG A 354 7.17 19.29 22.51
N LYS A 355 8.10 18.78 23.32
CA LYS A 355 9.55 18.94 23.09
C LYS A 355 9.99 18.24 21.81
N LEU A 356 9.48 17.03 21.58
CA LEU A 356 9.80 16.21 20.40
C LEU A 356 8.99 16.61 19.16
N GLY A 357 7.96 17.44 19.29
CA GLY A 357 7.03 17.73 18.19
C GLY A 357 6.34 16.48 17.65
N ALA A 358 6.17 15.46 18.51
CA ALA A 358 5.64 14.15 18.14
C ALA A 358 4.15 14.27 17.80
N HIS A 359 3.89 14.57 16.54
CA HIS A 359 2.56 14.69 15.97
C HIS A 359 2.43 13.80 14.73
N TYR A 360 1.38 12.99 14.75
CA TYR A 360 1.05 12.09 13.68
C TYR A 360 0.80 12.91 12.42
N THR A 361 1.49 12.55 11.35
CA THR A 361 1.23 13.11 10.02
C THR A 361 0.27 12.16 9.29
N PRO A 362 -0.97 12.59 8.98
CA PRO A 362 -1.93 11.75 8.29
C PRO A 362 -1.39 11.19 6.97
N ARG A 363 -1.69 9.92 6.70
CA ARG A 363 -1.19 9.18 5.51
C ARG A 363 -1.39 9.95 4.21
N ALA A 364 -2.55 10.57 3.99
CA ALA A 364 -2.82 11.34 2.77
C ALA A 364 -1.83 12.50 2.53
N TYR A 365 -1.38 13.18 3.59
CA TYR A 365 -0.37 14.24 3.46
C TYR A 365 1.02 13.68 3.20
N VAL A 366 1.37 12.59 3.89
CA VAL A 366 2.63 11.87 3.69
C VAL A 366 2.73 11.40 2.24
N GLU A 367 1.71 10.69 1.77
CA GLU A 367 1.62 10.16 0.41
C GLU A 367 1.74 11.28 -0.63
N ARG A 368 1.04 12.40 -0.45
CA ARG A 368 1.15 13.54 -1.37
C ARG A 368 2.59 14.06 -1.50
N LEU A 369 3.31 14.20 -0.38
CA LEU A 369 4.70 14.68 -0.38
C LEU A 369 5.66 13.64 -0.97
N VAL A 370 5.51 12.38 -0.58
CA VAL A 370 6.33 11.28 -1.13
C VAL A 370 6.11 11.14 -2.63
N ILE A 371 4.87 11.27 -3.11
CA ILE A 371 4.58 11.23 -4.55
C ILE A 371 5.31 12.36 -5.26
N ALA A 372 5.15 13.60 -4.81
CA ALA A 372 5.74 14.74 -5.49
C ALA A 372 7.28 14.71 -5.47
N THR A 373 7.88 14.27 -4.36
CA THR A 373 9.34 14.34 -4.15
C THR A 373 10.07 13.11 -4.67
N VAL A 374 9.50 11.90 -4.53
CA VAL A 374 10.18 10.63 -4.83
C VAL A 374 9.56 9.98 -6.07
N ILE A 375 8.24 9.79 -6.09
CA ILE A 375 7.60 8.92 -7.09
C ILE A 375 7.42 9.61 -8.45
N ASP A 376 7.03 10.89 -8.49
CA ASP A 376 6.85 11.62 -9.74
C ASP A 376 8.19 11.71 -10.53
N PRO A 377 9.35 12.01 -9.91
CA PRO A 377 10.65 11.92 -10.59
C PRO A 377 10.99 10.51 -11.08
N LEU A 378 10.84 9.48 -10.23
CA LEU A 378 11.10 8.09 -10.63
C LEU A 378 10.16 7.61 -11.75
N ARG A 379 8.90 8.05 -11.75
CA ARG A 379 7.94 7.76 -12.82
C ARG A 379 8.32 8.42 -14.13
N ALA A 380 8.78 9.68 -14.11
CA ALA A 380 9.23 10.35 -15.32
C ALA A 380 10.43 9.62 -15.96
N GLU A 381 11.37 9.14 -15.14
CA GLU A 381 12.47 8.30 -15.60
C GLU A 381 11.99 6.94 -16.13
N TRP A 382 11.03 6.32 -15.44
CA TRP A 382 10.41 5.07 -15.88
C TRP A 382 9.74 5.20 -17.25
N ASP A 383 8.94 6.26 -17.44
CA ASP A 383 8.23 6.53 -18.69
C ASP A 383 9.22 6.70 -19.86
N ALA A 384 10.35 7.36 -19.63
CA ALA A 384 11.42 7.50 -20.62
C ALA A 384 12.10 6.14 -20.95
N ALA A 385 12.39 5.33 -19.92
CA ALA A 385 12.97 4.00 -20.09
C ALA A 385 12.01 3.07 -20.85
N ARG A 386 10.72 3.08 -20.48
CA ARG A 386 9.65 2.33 -21.13
C ARG A 386 9.48 2.73 -22.58
N SER A 387 9.40 4.03 -22.89
CA SER A 387 9.31 4.51 -24.27
C SER A 387 10.51 4.06 -25.12
N THR A 388 11.71 4.09 -24.54
CA THR A 388 12.93 3.59 -25.19
C THR A 388 12.86 2.08 -25.44
N ALA A 389 12.41 1.30 -24.46
CA ALA A 389 12.24 -0.14 -24.58
C ALA A 389 11.19 -0.52 -25.62
N ASP A 390 10.06 0.18 -25.67
CA ASP A 390 8.99 -0.02 -26.66
C ASP A 390 9.49 0.26 -28.09
N ARG A 391 10.26 1.34 -28.28
CA ARG A 391 10.91 1.63 -29.56
C ARG A 391 11.89 0.53 -29.95
N GLN A 392 12.78 0.12 -29.05
CA GLN A 392 13.75 -0.96 -29.29
C GLN A 392 13.05 -2.27 -29.66
N LYS A 393 11.95 -2.61 -28.98
CA LYS A 393 11.11 -3.77 -29.29
C LYS A 393 10.53 -3.68 -30.70
N SER A 394 9.99 -2.52 -31.09
CA SER A 394 9.44 -2.30 -32.44
C SER A 394 10.50 -2.42 -33.54
N GLU A 395 11.75 -2.09 -33.24
CA GLU A 395 12.91 -2.25 -34.14
C GLU A 395 13.47 -3.69 -34.16
N GLY A 396 12.81 -4.64 -33.49
CA GLY A 396 13.26 -6.04 -33.38
C GLY A 396 14.43 -6.26 -32.41
N LYS A 397 14.80 -5.26 -31.60
CA LYS A 397 15.94 -5.29 -30.65
C LYS A 397 15.48 -5.70 -29.25
N ALA A 398 14.88 -6.89 -29.11
CA ALA A 398 14.31 -7.37 -27.85
C ALA A 398 15.32 -7.37 -26.68
N GLU A 399 16.55 -7.84 -26.91
CA GLU A 399 17.62 -7.84 -25.89
C GLU A 399 17.99 -6.44 -25.40
N ALA A 400 17.96 -5.43 -26.29
CA ALA A 400 18.22 -4.05 -25.91
C ALA A 400 17.08 -3.49 -25.05
N ALA A 401 15.83 -3.83 -25.39
CA ALA A 401 14.65 -3.45 -24.61
C ALA A 401 14.71 -4.04 -23.19
N ILE A 402 15.05 -5.33 -23.06
CA ILE A 402 15.23 -5.98 -21.75
C ILE A 402 16.32 -5.29 -20.93
N ARG A 403 17.48 -4.98 -21.54
CA ARG A 403 18.56 -4.25 -20.84
C ARG A 403 18.14 -2.87 -20.36
N THR A 404 17.39 -2.12 -21.17
CA THR A 404 16.90 -0.78 -20.80
C THR A 404 16.01 -0.86 -19.55
N VAL A 405 15.07 -1.80 -19.51
CA VAL A 405 14.18 -1.96 -18.35
C VAL A 405 14.92 -2.50 -17.12
N ARG A 406 15.89 -3.43 -17.30
CA ARG A 406 16.74 -3.92 -16.20
C ARG A 406 17.58 -2.81 -15.59
N ALA A 407 18.17 -1.93 -16.41
CA ALA A 407 18.96 -0.81 -15.91
C ALA A 407 18.12 0.15 -15.04
N PHE A 408 16.85 0.38 -15.40
CA PHE A 408 15.94 1.15 -14.55
C PHE A 408 15.62 0.41 -13.24
N HIS A 409 15.35 -0.90 -13.31
CA HIS A 409 15.10 -1.72 -12.12
C HIS A 409 16.30 -1.73 -11.16
N GLU A 410 17.52 -1.87 -11.67
CA GLU A 410 18.75 -1.80 -10.89
C GLU A 410 18.87 -0.45 -10.17
N LYS A 411 18.69 0.66 -10.90
CA LYS A 411 18.67 2.01 -10.30
C LYS A 411 17.60 2.16 -9.22
N LEU A 412 16.39 1.62 -9.45
CA LEU A 412 15.30 1.67 -8.49
C LEU A 412 15.65 0.93 -7.18
N CYS A 413 16.38 -0.18 -7.27
CA CYS A 413 16.85 -0.96 -6.11
C CYS A 413 18.06 -0.34 -5.39
N GLU A 414 18.78 0.59 -6.04
CA GLU A 414 19.88 1.34 -5.43
C GLU A 414 19.46 2.69 -4.84
N THR A 415 18.28 3.19 -5.23
CA THR A 415 17.75 4.50 -4.81
C THR A 415 17.55 4.56 -3.29
N ARG A 416 18.02 5.64 -2.65
CA ARG A 416 17.92 5.84 -1.20
C ARG A 416 17.06 7.04 -0.84
N VAL A 417 16.17 6.85 0.13
CA VAL A 417 15.26 7.88 0.65
C VAL A 417 15.58 8.12 2.12
N LEU A 418 15.89 9.37 2.48
CA LEU A 418 16.19 9.77 3.85
C LEU A 418 15.03 10.58 4.46
N ASP A 419 14.66 10.23 5.69
CA ASP A 419 13.89 11.08 6.59
C ASP A 419 14.73 11.45 7.83
N PRO A 420 15.21 12.71 7.93
CA PRO A 420 16.10 13.13 9.02
C PRO A 420 15.36 13.43 10.33
N ALA A 421 14.04 13.25 10.39
CA ALA A 421 13.24 13.37 11.61
C ALA A 421 12.11 12.34 11.55
N CYS A 422 12.48 11.07 11.39
CA CYS A 422 11.56 10.07 10.87
C CYS A 422 10.44 9.65 11.83
N GLY A 423 10.55 9.95 13.12
CA GLY A 423 9.57 9.54 14.12
C GLY A 423 9.38 8.03 14.08
N THR A 424 8.13 7.59 13.91
CA THR A 424 7.78 6.16 13.76
C THR A 424 7.87 5.66 12.31
N GLY A 425 8.49 6.40 11.41
CA GLY A 425 8.84 5.95 10.06
C GLY A 425 7.74 6.04 9.00
N ASN A 426 6.70 6.89 9.19
CA ASN A 426 5.56 6.92 8.27
C ASN A 426 5.94 7.36 6.83
N PHE A 427 6.79 8.38 6.67
CA PHE A 427 7.29 8.79 5.35
C PHE A 427 8.12 7.70 4.68
N LEU A 428 8.98 7.04 5.44
CA LEU A 428 9.82 5.95 4.96
C LEU A 428 8.98 4.76 4.52
N TYR A 429 7.96 4.38 5.30
CA TYR A 429 7.02 3.32 4.97
C TYR A 429 6.23 3.60 3.70
N VAL A 430 5.64 4.79 3.58
CA VAL A 430 4.89 5.17 2.37
C VAL A 430 5.81 5.22 1.14
N SER A 431 7.06 5.67 1.31
CA SER A 431 8.06 5.63 0.24
C SER A 431 8.37 4.21 -0.20
N LEU A 432 8.56 3.28 0.75
CA LEU A 432 8.76 1.85 0.48
C LEU A 432 7.57 1.26 -0.27
N GLU A 433 6.35 1.49 0.19
CA GLU A 433 5.13 0.98 -0.43
C GLU A 433 4.98 1.46 -1.89
N LEU A 434 5.17 2.76 -2.14
CA LEU A 434 5.01 3.34 -3.47
C LEU A 434 6.15 2.94 -4.43
N MET A 435 7.39 2.87 -3.94
CA MET A 435 8.51 2.36 -4.74
C MET A 435 8.31 0.87 -5.08
N LYS A 436 7.76 0.08 -4.16
CA LYS A 436 7.38 -1.32 -4.40
C LYS A 436 6.28 -1.48 -5.44
N ARG A 437 5.32 -0.56 -5.47
CA ARG A 437 4.28 -0.53 -6.51
C ARG A 437 4.90 -0.25 -7.88
N LEU A 438 5.78 0.75 -7.97
CA LEU A 438 6.50 1.07 -9.19
C LEU A 438 7.40 -0.10 -9.64
N GLU A 439 8.10 -0.77 -8.72
CA GLU A 439 8.88 -1.97 -9.02
C GLU A 439 8.01 -3.06 -9.67
N GLY A 440 6.78 -3.26 -9.18
CA GLY A 440 5.82 -4.18 -9.79
C GLY A 440 5.52 -3.87 -11.25
N GLU A 441 5.33 -2.59 -11.60
CA GLU A 441 5.12 -2.14 -12.99
C GLU A 441 6.34 -2.45 -13.88
N VAL A 442 7.55 -2.22 -13.35
CA VAL A 442 8.81 -2.46 -14.07
C VAL A 442 9.03 -3.95 -14.32
N LEU A 443 8.81 -4.78 -13.29
CA LEU A 443 8.94 -6.24 -13.41
C LEU A 443 7.94 -6.80 -14.43
N GLU A 444 6.71 -6.29 -14.45
CA GLU A 444 5.71 -6.68 -15.45
C GLU A 444 6.16 -6.32 -16.88
N ALA A 445 6.73 -5.14 -17.08
CA ALA A 445 7.28 -4.76 -18.38
C ALA A 445 8.43 -5.69 -18.83
N LEU A 446 9.29 -6.15 -17.92
CA LEU A 446 10.33 -7.15 -18.23
C LEU A 446 9.74 -8.48 -18.71
N VAL A 447 8.72 -8.98 -18.02
CA VAL A 447 8.02 -10.22 -18.40
C VAL A 447 7.40 -10.09 -19.79
N ASN A 448 6.75 -8.96 -20.08
CA ASN A 448 6.13 -8.68 -21.37
C ASN A 448 7.11 -8.53 -22.55
N LEU A 449 8.40 -8.38 -22.26
CA LEU A 449 9.48 -8.37 -23.24
C LEU A 449 10.07 -9.76 -23.50
N GLY A 450 9.60 -10.80 -22.80
CA GLY A 450 10.13 -12.16 -22.91
C GLY A 450 11.37 -12.40 -22.05
N GLY A 451 11.63 -11.53 -21.06
CA GLY A 451 12.62 -11.83 -20.03
C GLY A 451 12.18 -13.04 -19.21
N GLN A 452 13.09 -13.99 -18.94
CA GLN A 452 12.80 -15.08 -18.01
C GLN A 452 12.49 -14.52 -16.61
N GLU A 453 11.34 -14.89 -16.06
CA GLU A 453 11.08 -14.81 -14.62
C GLU A 453 11.94 -15.84 -13.89
N GLY A 454 12.49 -15.48 -12.73
CA GLY A 454 12.88 -16.45 -11.71
C GLY A 454 14.36 -16.57 -11.44
N LEU A 455 14.72 -16.53 -10.16
CA LEU A 455 16.05 -16.69 -9.53
C LEU A 455 16.98 -15.47 -9.53
N ALA A 456 17.27 -14.79 -10.65
CA ALA A 456 18.29 -13.72 -10.64
C ALA A 456 17.81 -12.36 -10.08
N LEU A 457 16.52 -12.05 -10.18
CA LEU A 457 15.88 -10.84 -9.62
C LEU A 457 15.40 -11.06 -8.17
N GLU A 458 15.60 -12.26 -7.61
CA GLU A 458 15.09 -12.61 -6.27
C GLU A 458 15.92 -12.00 -5.14
N SER A 459 17.19 -11.67 -5.42
CA SER A 459 18.15 -11.06 -4.47
C SER A 459 18.28 -9.54 -4.60
N HIS A 460 17.83 -8.96 -5.71
CA HIS A 460 17.94 -7.53 -5.99
C HIS A 460 16.53 -6.95 -6.17
N THR A 461 15.98 -6.39 -5.11
CA THR A 461 14.62 -5.86 -5.09
C THR A 461 14.56 -4.65 -4.18
N VAL A 462 13.52 -3.83 -4.31
CA VAL A 462 13.33 -2.75 -3.35
C VAL A 462 13.20 -3.33 -1.93
N ASP A 463 13.93 -2.84 -0.95
CA ASP A 463 13.84 -3.40 0.41
C ASP A 463 14.15 -2.34 1.50
N PRO A 464 13.89 -2.64 2.79
CA PRO A 464 14.04 -1.68 3.88
C PRO A 464 15.39 -0.95 3.94
N HIS A 465 16.49 -1.54 3.45
CA HIS A 465 17.83 -0.93 3.54
C HIS A 465 17.95 0.40 2.79
N GLN A 466 17.08 0.65 1.80
CA GLN A 466 17.03 1.88 1.02
C GLN A 466 16.40 3.06 1.77
N PHE A 467 15.68 2.79 2.85
CA PHE A 467 14.88 3.78 3.58
C PHE A 467 15.60 4.15 4.87
N LEU A 468 16.22 5.32 4.86
CA LEU A 468 17.14 5.81 5.87
C LEU A 468 16.41 6.77 6.81
N GLY A 469 16.61 6.63 8.12
CA GLY A 469 15.96 7.48 9.12
C GLY A 469 16.95 8.03 10.13
N ILE A 470 16.70 9.25 10.61
CA ILE A 470 17.33 9.78 11.82
C ILE A 470 16.23 10.14 12.81
N GLU A 471 16.38 9.69 14.05
CA GLU A 471 15.38 9.93 15.10
C GLU A 471 16.05 10.01 16.48
N VAL A 472 15.74 11.04 17.27
CA VAL A 472 16.35 11.26 18.59
C VAL A 472 15.75 10.36 19.66
N ASN A 473 14.47 10.03 19.57
CA ASN A 473 13.78 9.16 20.51
C ASN A 473 14.04 7.68 20.17
N PRO A 474 14.77 6.93 21.02
CA PRO A 474 15.13 5.54 20.74
C PRO A 474 13.91 4.63 20.55
N ARG A 475 12.78 4.95 21.18
CA ARG A 475 11.54 4.18 21.01
C ARG A 475 10.93 4.40 19.63
N ALA A 476 10.86 5.65 19.18
CA ALA A 476 10.38 5.99 17.85
C ALA A 476 11.24 5.35 16.76
N ALA A 477 12.57 5.41 16.92
CA ALA A 477 13.53 4.79 16.01
C ALA A 477 13.31 3.26 15.88
N ALA A 478 13.12 2.56 17.00
CA ALA A 478 12.84 1.12 16.98
C ALA A 478 11.51 0.78 16.28
N ILE A 479 10.48 1.62 16.46
CA ILE A 479 9.20 1.47 15.77
C ILE A 479 9.35 1.70 14.27
N ALA A 480 10.11 2.72 13.85
CA ALA A 480 10.35 2.99 12.44
C ALA A 480 10.99 1.80 11.72
N GLU A 481 11.98 1.16 12.34
CA GLU A 481 12.59 -0.06 11.80
C GLU A 481 11.56 -1.19 11.65
N LEU A 482 10.72 -1.39 12.67
CA LEU A 482 9.67 -2.40 12.66
C LEU A 482 8.63 -2.18 11.55
N VAL A 483 8.17 -0.93 11.41
CA VAL A 483 7.16 -0.52 10.43
C VAL A 483 7.64 -0.78 8.99
N LEU A 484 8.91 -0.51 8.69
CA LEU A 484 9.50 -0.81 7.38
C LEU A 484 9.52 -2.31 7.08
N TRP A 485 9.88 -3.13 8.06
CA TRP A 485 9.86 -4.58 7.92
C TRP A 485 8.45 -5.12 7.72
N ILE A 486 7.50 -4.67 8.53
CA ILE A 486 6.08 -4.99 8.39
C ILE A 486 5.61 -4.72 6.96
N GLY A 487 5.90 -3.53 6.42
CA GLY A 487 5.55 -3.17 5.04
C GLY A 487 6.19 -4.07 3.99
N HIS A 488 7.49 -4.35 4.13
CA HIS A 488 8.22 -5.24 3.22
C HIS A 488 7.65 -6.66 3.23
N LEU A 489 7.35 -7.20 4.42
CA LEU A 489 6.82 -8.55 4.61
C LEU A 489 5.40 -8.67 4.04
N GLN A 490 4.52 -7.71 4.32
CA GLN A 490 3.18 -7.67 3.72
C GLN A 490 3.24 -7.74 2.19
N TRP A 491 4.14 -6.98 1.57
CA TRP A 491 4.31 -7.01 0.12
C TRP A 491 4.88 -8.35 -0.36
N HIS A 492 5.87 -8.90 0.33
CA HIS A 492 6.47 -10.20 0.02
C HIS A 492 5.42 -11.32 -0.01
N PHE A 493 4.59 -11.41 1.03
CA PHE A 493 3.56 -12.44 1.13
C PHE A 493 2.42 -12.26 0.12
N ARG A 494 1.96 -11.02 -0.12
CA ARG A 494 0.94 -10.74 -1.15
C ARG A 494 1.35 -11.24 -2.54
N ASN A 495 2.65 -11.18 -2.85
CA ASN A 495 3.14 -11.47 -4.20
C ASN A 495 3.76 -12.87 -4.35
N ARG A 496 4.44 -13.40 -3.33
CA ARG A 496 5.24 -14.63 -3.43
C ARG A 496 4.62 -15.84 -2.74
N GLY A 497 3.83 -15.66 -1.68
CA GLY A 497 3.24 -16.77 -0.91
C GLY A 497 4.25 -17.72 -0.24
N VAL A 498 5.53 -17.35 -0.17
CA VAL A 498 6.60 -18.12 0.49
C VAL A 498 7.21 -17.24 1.57
N ALA A 499 7.67 -17.84 2.67
CA ALA A 499 8.26 -17.09 3.77
C ALA A 499 9.71 -16.66 3.48
N PRO A 500 10.14 -15.48 3.96
CA PRO A 500 11.49 -14.97 3.74
C PRO A 500 12.56 -15.75 4.51
N SER A 501 13.83 -15.52 4.16
CA SER A 501 14.98 -16.15 4.82
C SER A 501 15.19 -15.64 6.25
N GLU A 502 15.68 -16.51 7.15
CA GLU A 502 15.96 -16.16 8.54
C GLU A 502 17.34 -15.52 8.72
N PRO A 503 17.51 -14.53 9.62
CA PRO A 503 16.47 -13.93 10.46
C PRO A 503 15.47 -13.08 9.66
N ILE A 504 14.20 -13.13 10.07
CA ILE A 504 13.09 -12.43 9.37
C ILE A 504 13.31 -10.91 9.38
N LEU A 505 13.78 -10.35 10.50
CA LEU A 505 14.21 -8.96 10.59
C LEU A 505 15.74 -8.91 10.54
N LYS A 506 16.28 -8.26 9.51
CA LYS A 506 17.71 -7.96 9.40
C LYS A 506 17.97 -6.59 10.01
N ALA A 507 19.02 -6.50 10.83
CA ALA A 507 19.46 -5.22 11.39
C ALA A 507 20.26 -4.44 10.34
N PHE A 508 19.56 -3.72 9.45
CA PHE A 508 20.20 -2.92 8.41
C PHE A 508 20.90 -1.67 8.97
N LYS A 509 20.55 -1.23 10.19
CA LYS A 509 21.02 0.02 10.80
C LYS A 509 20.74 1.25 9.93
N ASN A 510 19.66 1.17 9.15
CA ASN A 510 19.16 2.23 8.28
C ASN A 510 18.45 3.33 9.09
N ILE A 511 17.93 3.02 10.27
CA ILE A 511 17.41 4.01 11.23
C ILE A 511 18.49 4.30 12.28
N GLN A 512 18.93 5.55 12.36
CA GLN A 512 19.97 6.01 13.27
C GLN A 512 19.34 6.75 14.45
N ASN A 513 19.52 6.23 15.66
CA ASN A 513 19.09 6.94 16.87
C ASN A 513 20.09 8.06 17.23
N MET A 514 19.86 9.25 16.68
CA MET A 514 20.73 10.41 16.92
C MET A 514 20.03 11.74 16.65
N ASP A 515 20.66 12.83 17.09
CA ASP A 515 20.30 14.19 16.74
C ASP A 515 20.71 14.48 15.28
N ALA A 516 19.73 14.90 14.49
CA ALA A 516 19.91 15.19 13.07
C ALA A 516 20.50 16.58 12.79
N VAL A 517 20.55 17.47 13.77
CA VAL A 517 21.05 18.83 13.56
C VAL A 517 22.32 19.13 14.36
N LEU A 518 22.58 18.43 15.47
CA LEU A 518 23.72 18.76 16.32
C LEU A 518 24.54 17.54 16.75
N LYS A 519 25.87 17.64 16.61
CA LYS A 519 26.86 16.70 17.13
C LYS A 519 27.96 17.47 17.86
N TRP A 520 28.54 16.88 18.89
CA TRP A 520 29.59 17.50 19.72
C TRP A 520 30.59 16.45 20.21
N ASP A 521 31.66 16.90 20.85
CA ASP A 521 32.65 16.01 21.43
C ASP A 521 32.13 15.38 22.73
N GLY A 522 32.06 14.05 22.76
CA GLY A 522 31.41 13.29 23.84
C GLY A 522 29.94 12.93 23.59
N TYR A 523 29.41 13.19 22.38
CA TYR A 523 28.07 12.77 21.96
C TYR A 523 27.78 11.28 22.25
N PRO A 524 26.57 10.89 22.70
CA PRO A 524 25.33 11.69 22.80
C PRO A 524 25.13 12.39 24.15
N VAL A 525 26.05 12.27 25.11
CA VAL A 525 25.84 12.81 26.46
C VAL A 525 26.38 14.25 26.52
N PRO A 526 25.56 15.25 26.90
CA PRO A 526 26.04 16.62 27.07
C PRO A 526 26.99 16.71 28.27
N LYS A 527 27.98 17.61 28.20
CA LYS A 527 28.89 17.85 29.33
C LYS A 527 28.27 18.88 30.25
N VAL A 528 28.09 18.58 31.53
CA VAL A 528 27.58 19.56 32.51
C VAL A 528 28.73 20.31 33.16
N VAL A 529 28.70 21.65 33.11
CA VAL A 529 29.66 22.54 33.77
C VAL A 529 28.85 23.55 34.58
N ASP A 530 29.12 23.65 35.88
CA ASP A 530 28.40 24.53 36.82
C ASP A 530 26.86 24.41 36.78
N GLY A 531 26.38 23.18 36.55
CA GLY A 531 24.94 22.89 36.45
C GLY A 531 24.29 23.23 35.11
N VAL A 532 25.06 23.66 34.11
CA VAL A 532 24.58 23.98 32.76
C VAL A 532 25.11 22.96 31.75
N GLU A 533 24.24 22.48 30.86
CA GLU A 533 24.64 21.61 29.75
C GLU A 533 25.48 22.40 28.73
N THR A 534 26.62 21.83 28.35
CA THR A 534 27.58 22.37 27.39
C THR A 534 27.86 21.33 26.31
N TYR A 535 28.11 21.81 25.10
CA TYR A 535 28.27 20.99 23.89
C TYR A 535 29.61 21.36 23.23
N PRO A 536 30.73 20.73 23.64
CA PRO A 536 32.06 21.10 23.16
C PRO A 536 32.22 20.83 21.66
N ASN A 537 32.82 21.76 20.92
CA ASN A 537 33.04 21.63 19.48
C ASN A 537 31.75 21.23 18.70
N PRO A 538 30.67 22.03 18.83
CA PRO A 538 29.40 21.71 18.21
C PRO A 538 29.51 21.85 16.69
N ARG A 539 28.95 20.87 15.98
CA ARG A 539 29.03 20.75 14.52
C ARG A 539 27.82 20.01 13.95
N ARG A 540 27.65 20.11 12.64
CA ARG A 540 26.61 19.35 11.93
C ARG A 540 26.91 17.86 11.99
N PRO A 541 25.91 17.01 12.24
CA PRO A 541 26.08 15.57 12.15
C PRO A 541 26.24 15.12 10.70
N ASP A 542 26.91 13.98 10.51
CA ASP A 542 27.11 13.37 9.21
C ASP A 542 25.83 12.60 8.80
N TRP A 543 25.05 13.17 7.89
CA TRP A 543 23.87 12.48 7.35
C TRP A 543 24.29 11.37 6.38
N PRO A 544 23.54 10.25 6.33
CA PRO A 544 23.80 9.24 5.32
C PRO A 544 23.48 9.79 3.93
N LYS A 545 24.24 9.33 2.92
CA LYS A 545 23.98 9.71 1.53
C LYS A 545 22.63 9.14 1.07
N ALA A 546 21.80 10.00 0.49
CA ALA A 546 20.49 9.67 -0.06
C ALA A 546 20.25 10.43 -1.37
N ASP A 547 19.40 9.87 -2.22
CA ASP A 547 18.97 10.47 -3.48
C ASP A 547 17.79 11.41 -3.27
N TYR A 548 16.92 11.08 -2.29
CA TYR A 548 15.75 11.86 -1.92
C TYR A 548 15.72 12.12 -0.42
N ILE A 549 15.21 13.31 -0.05
CA ILE A 549 14.95 13.68 1.35
C ILE A 549 13.47 14.04 1.47
N VAL A 550 12.78 13.36 2.39
CA VAL A 550 11.37 13.59 2.75
C VAL A 550 11.24 13.63 4.26
N GLY A 551 10.15 14.15 4.81
CA GLY A 551 9.92 14.12 6.24
C GLY A 551 9.08 15.28 6.73
N ASN A 552 8.78 15.26 8.02
CA ASN A 552 8.07 16.33 8.71
C ASN A 552 8.83 16.70 10.00
N PRO A 553 9.86 17.57 9.91
CA PRO A 553 10.66 17.93 11.06
C PRO A 553 9.86 18.70 12.12
N PRO A 554 10.29 18.68 13.39
CA PRO A 554 9.59 19.38 14.47
C PRO A 554 9.65 20.91 14.30
N PHE A 555 8.51 21.58 14.50
CA PHE A 555 8.40 23.03 14.44
C PHE A 555 8.51 23.66 15.83
N VAL A 556 9.61 24.38 16.08
CA VAL A 556 9.84 25.10 17.34
C VAL A 556 9.95 26.59 17.08
N SER A 557 9.05 27.41 17.66
CA SER A 557 9.13 28.87 17.48
C SER A 557 10.37 29.44 18.17
N ASN A 558 11.02 30.44 17.58
CA ASN A 558 12.17 31.14 18.16
C ASN A 558 11.94 31.60 19.62
N ARG A 559 10.74 32.10 19.95
CA ARG A 559 10.40 32.58 21.31
C ARG A 559 10.43 31.49 22.38
N LYS A 560 10.26 30.22 22.00
CA LYS A 560 10.15 29.07 22.91
C LYS A 560 11.37 28.15 22.85
N MET A 561 12.29 28.39 21.92
CA MET A 561 13.39 27.48 21.62
C MET A 561 14.29 27.25 22.84
N ARG A 562 14.73 28.32 23.51
CA ARG A 562 15.53 28.23 24.75
C ARG A 562 14.80 27.53 25.89
N SER A 563 13.52 27.85 26.09
CA SER A 563 12.71 27.20 27.14
C SER A 563 12.46 25.71 26.90
N LEU A 564 12.51 25.24 25.64
CA LEU A 564 12.23 23.84 25.28
C LEU A 564 13.49 23.00 25.11
N LEU A 565 14.55 23.59 24.56
CA LEU A 565 15.79 22.89 24.19
C LEU A 565 16.96 23.18 25.14
N GLY A 566 16.85 24.22 25.98
CA GLY A 566 17.92 24.66 26.88
C GLY A 566 18.88 25.65 26.22
N ASP A 567 19.46 26.53 27.04
CA ASP A 567 20.32 27.61 26.54
C ASP A 567 21.60 27.10 25.88
N GLY A 568 22.27 26.12 26.51
CA GLY A 568 23.50 25.54 25.97
C GLY A 568 23.31 24.89 24.61
N TYR A 569 22.18 24.21 24.39
CA TYR A 569 21.88 23.56 23.12
C TYR A 569 21.62 24.60 22.01
N VAL A 570 20.88 25.66 22.33
CA VAL A 570 20.60 26.74 21.37
C VAL A 570 21.88 27.50 20.99
N ASP A 571 22.77 27.73 21.94
CA ASP A 571 24.05 28.38 21.67
C ASP A 571 24.96 27.48 20.82
N ALA A 572 24.96 26.17 21.08
CA ALA A 572 25.67 25.18 20.28
C ALA A 572 25.13 25.09 18.84
N LEU A 573 23.81 25.12 18.65
CA LEU A 573 23.19 25.18 17.33
C LEU A 573 23.65 26.41 16.53
N LYS A 574 23.68 27.59 17.18
CA LYS A 574 24.14 28.83 16.53
C LYS A 574 25.61 28.79 16.11
N LEU A 575 26.45 28.08 16.87
CA LEU A 575 27.86 27.86 16.50
C LEU A 575 27.98 26.89 15.32
N ALA A 576 27.16 25.84 15.26
CA ALA A 576 27.17 24.85 14.17
C ALA A 576 26.52 25.37 12.87
N TYR A 577 25.63 26.36 12.95
CA TYR A 577 24.92 26.99 11.83
C TYR A 577 25.00 28.52 11.91
N PRO A 578 26.09 29.16 11.45
CA PRO A 578 26.23 30.61 11.49
C PRO A 578 25.12 31.39 10.78
N GLU A 579 24.52 30.78 9.73
CA GLU A 579 23.37 31.32 8.99
C GLU A 579 22.04 31.32 9.77
N PHE A 580 22.00 30.69 10.96
CA PHE A 580 20.84 30.61 11.83
C PHE A 580 20.64 31.88 12.69
N ASN A 581 21.58 32.82 12.64
CA ASN A 581 21.57 34.05 13.45
C ASN A 581 20.80 35.21 12.83
#